data_AF-A0A0F7ZIJ7-F1
#
_entry.id   AF-A0A0F7ZIJ7-F1
#
_cell.length_a   1.000
_cell.length_b   1.000
_cell.length_c   1.000
_cell.angle_alpha   90.00
_cell.angle_beta   90.00
_cell.angle_gamma   90.00
#
_symmetry.space_group_name_H-M   'P 1'
#
loop_
_entity.id
_entity.type
_entity.pdbx_description
1 polymer ?
#
loop_
_entity_poly.entity_id
_entity_poly.type
_entity_poly.pdbx_seq_one_letter_code
_entity_poly.pdbx_strand_id
1 'polypeptide(L)'
;MSRYSYNSRTGALPIPRTVPTNDQILVPESLLKKRKSQEKARAERTAAIQKKKAANKENRKVIFKRAEKYVKEYRDAEREKIRLARVAKKEDSAYIPAEAKLIFVVRIKGINKMPPKPRKTLQLLRLLQINNGVFIRVTKATTEMLKIVEPWVAYGYPNLKSIKELIYKRGYGKIDKQRIALTDNAVIEENLGKYGIVCMEDLVHEIYTVGPNFKQASNFLWPFKLSNPTGGFRTRKFKHFIEGGDLGNREEHINALIRQMN
;
A
#
# COMPACT_ATOMS: atom_id res chain seq x y z
N MET A 1 76.21 -13.08 40.94
CA MET A 1 76.15 -12.66 39.52
C MET A 1 75.12 -11.56 39.38
N SER A 2 75.57 -10.30 39.47
CA SER A 2 74.75 -9.10 39.32
C SER A 2 74.81 -8.63 37.85
N ARG A 3 73.66 -8.53 37.18
CA ARG A 3 73.55 -7.94 35.84
C ARG A 3 73.07 -6.50 36.00
N TYR A 4 73.98 -5.55 35.87
CA TYR A 4 73.65 -4.13 35.71
C TYR A 4 72.89 -3.93 34.40
N SER A 5 71.60 -3.59 34.49
CA SER A 5 70.81 -3.07 33.38
C SER A 5 70.97 -1.55 33.36
N TYR A 6 71.69 -1.04 32.37
CA TYR A 6 71.71 0.40 32.06
C TYR A 6 70.36 0.77 31.43
N ASN A 7 69.46 1.34 32.23
CA ASN A 7 68.24 1.95 31.72
C ASN A 7 68.56 3.37 31.26
N SER A 8 68.98 3.52 30.00
CA SER A 8 69.24 4.82 29.37
C SER A 8 67.91 5.55 29.14
N ARG A 9 67.44 6.30 30.14
CA ARG A 9 66.47 7.37 29.94
C ARG A 9 67.17 8.55 29.28
N THR A 10 67.44 8.46 27.98
CA THR A 10 67.68 9.64 27.15
C THR A 10 66.33 10.26 26.82
N GLY A 11 65.89 11.19 27.69
CA GLY A 11 64.91 12.20 27.30
C GLY A 11 65.54 13.10 26.24
N ALA A 12 65.55 12.65 24.99
CA ALA A 12 65.89 13.51 23.87
C ALA A 12 64.80 14.56 23.73
N LEU A 13 65.12 15.80 24.09
CA LEU A 13 64.26 16.95 23.78
C LEU A 13 64.07 16.99 22.25
N PRO A 14 62.84 17.11 21.75
CA PRO A 14 62.59 17.11 20.31
C PRO A 14 63.31 18.29 19.65
N ILE A 15 64.05 18.00 18.59
CA ILE A 15 64.79 18.98 17.78
C ILE A 15 63.78 20.02 17.25
N PRO A 16 64.02 21.34 17.43
CA PRO A 16 63.09 22.37 16.96
C PRO A 16 63.05 22.36 15.44
N ARG A 17 61.93 21.89 14.88
CA ARG A 17 61.65 21.99 13.44
C ARG A 17 61.09 23.39 13.16
N THR A 18 61.59 24.05 12.12
CA THR A 18 61.14 25.38 11.67
C THR A 18 59.76 25.37 11.00
N VAL A 19 59.27 24.19 10.61
CA VAL A 19 57.90 24.02 10.12
C VAL A 19 56.94 23.95 11.32
N PRO A 20 55.93 24.83 11.40
CA PRO A 20 54.94 24.78 12.46
C PRO A 20 54.26 23.41 12.48
N THR A 21 54.16 22.82 13.66
CA THR A 21 53.37 21.60 13.85
C THR A 21 51.89 21.94 13.75
N ASN A 22 51.05 20.97 13.38
CA ASN A 22 49.62 21.20 13.14
C ASN A 22 48.89 21.82 14.36
N ASP A 23 49.42 21.61 15.56
CA ASP A 23 48.93 22.15 16.83
C ASP A 23 49.29 23.63 17.05
N GLN A 24 50.28 24.16 16.31
CA GLN A 24 50.72 25.57 16.37
C GLN A 24 49.94 26.48 15.40
N ILE A 25 49.12 25.91 14.52
CA ILE A 25 48.28 26.64 13.58
C ILE A 25 46.97 27.01 14.29
N LEU A 26 46.80 28.30 14.63
CA LEU A 26 45.56 28.82 15.21
C LEU A 26 44.39 28.62 14.25
N VAL A 27 43.50 27.69 14.59
CA VAL A 27 42.30 27.41 13.80
C VAL A 27 41.37 28.62 13.85
N PRO A 28 40.87 29.11 12.70
CA PRO A 28 39.95 30.25 12.65
C PRO A 28 38.71 30.02 13.54
N GLU A 29 38.29 31.04 14.29
CA GLU A 29 37.13 30.96 15.18
C GLU A 29 35.83 30.55 14.45
N SER A 30 35.69 30.96 13.19
CA SER A 30 34.55 30.60 12.33
C SER A 30 34.45 29.08 12.12
N LEU A 31 35.61 28.40 12.01
CA LEU A 31 35.72 26.95 11.87
C LEU A 31 35.34 26.24 13.17
N LEU A 32 35.76 26.77 14.33
CA LEU A 32 35.37 26.25 15.64
C LEU A 32 33.87 26.39 15.90
N LYS A 33 33.27 27.54 15.56
CA LYS A 33 31.81 27.78 15.63
C LYS A 33 31.05 26.83 14.70
N LYS A 34 31.54 26.60 13.49
CA LYS A 34 30.95 25.64 12.53
C LYS A 34 31.00 24.20 13.06
N ARG A 35 32.14 23.76 13.64
CA ARG A 35 32.28 22.42 14.25
C ARG A 35 31.29 22.21 15.39
N LYS A 36 31.19 23.16 16.33
CA LYS A 36 30.22 23.10 17.44
C LYS A 36 28.77 23.02 16.94
N SER A 37 28.41 23.81 15.93
CA SER A 37 27.07 23.78 15.31
C SER A 37 26.78 22.43 14.64
N GLN A 38 27.74 21.88 13.89
CA GLN A 38 27.61 20.57 13.25
C GLN A 38 27.53 19.43 14.26
N GLU A 39 28.30 19.47 15.34
CA GLU A 39 28.25 18.49 16.42
C GLU A 39 26.90 18.51 17.13
N LYS A 40 26.37 19.69 17.44
CA LYS A 40 25.03 19.85 18.01
C LYS A 40 23.95 19.30 17.08
N ALA A 41 23.96 19.69 15.81
CA ALA A 41 23.02 19.17 14.81
C ALA A 41 23.13 17.65 14.62
N ARG A 42 24.35 17.10 14.71
CA ARG A 42 24.59 15.66 14.64
C ARG A 42 24.02 14.94 15.86
N ALA A 43 24.22 15.47 17.07
CA ALA A 43 23.69 14.94 18.31
C ALA A 43 22.15 14.98 18.34
N GLU A 44 21.54 16.08 17.89
CA GLU A 44 20.08 16.19 17.77
C GLU A 44 19.53 15.19 16.75
N ARG A 45 20.20 15.04 15.59
CA ARG A 45 19.81 14.06 14.57
C ARG A 45 19.94 12.62 15.06
N THR A 46 21.01 12.27 15.78
CA THR A 46 21.18 10.91 16.32
C THR A 46 20.14 10.61 17.40
N ALA A 47 19.85 11.56 18.29
CA ALA A 47 18.79 11.43 19.29
C ALA A 47 17.41 11.24 18.62
N ALA A 48 17.09 12.01 17.59
CA ALA A 48 15.84 11.87 16.83
C ALA A 48 15.73 10.51 16.13
N ILE A 49 16.82 10.02 15.52
CA ILE A 49 16.86 8.69 14.90
C ILE A 49 16.67 7.59 15.95
N GLN A 50 17.30 7.69 17.12
CA GLN A 50 17.13 6.70 18.19
C GLN A 50 15.68 6.68 18.71
N LYS A 51 15.07 7.85 18.94
CA LYS A 51 13.65 7.96 19.31
C LYS A 51 12.74 7.34 18.25
N LYS A 52 12.95 7.65 16.97
CA LYS A 52 12.17 7.08 15.85
C LYS A 52 12.34 5.56 15.76
N LYS A 53 13.55 5.04 15.95
CA LYS A 53 13.81 3.59 15.97
C LYS A 53 13.08 2.89 17.11
N ALA A 54 13.06 3.49 18.30
CA ALA A 54 12.33 2.95 19.45
C ALA A 54 10.82 2.92 19.18
N ALA A 55 10.24 4.04 18.70
CA ALA A 55 8.84 4.12 18.33
C ALA A 55 8.45 3.10 17.25
N ASN A 56 9.26 2.98 16.17
CA ASN A 56 9.03 2.02 15.10
C ASN A 56 9.05 0.57 15.60
N LYS A 57 9.88 0.25 16.60
CA LYS A 57 9.94 -1.09 17.19
C LYS A 57 8.64 -1.44 17.92
N GLU A 58 8.08 -0.50 18.68
CA GLU A 58 6.79 -0.70 19.34
C GLU A 58 5.64 -0.77 18.32
N ASN A 59 5.62 0.15 17.34
CA ASN A 59 4.61 0.14 16.27
C ASN A 59 4.63 -1.18 15.50
N ARG A 60 5.80 -1.76 15.21
CA ARG A 60 5.92 -3.05 14.52
C ARG A 60 5.29 -4.19 15.30
N LYS A 61 5.39 -4.21 16.63
CA LYS A 61 4.73 -5.23 17.48
C LYS A 61 3.21 -5.09 17.40
N VAL A 62 2.70 -3.85 17.43
CA VAL A 62 1.27 -3.57 17.31
C VAL A 62 0.74 -3.99 15.94
N ILE A 63 1.43 -3.60 14.87
CA ILE A 63 1.08 -3.98 13.49
C ILE A 63 1.03 -5.50 13.33
N PHE A 64 2.02 -6.22 13.88
CA PHE A 64 2.06 -7.69 13.81
C PHE A 64 0.84 -8.33 14.49
N LYS A 65 0.51 -7.89 15.71
CA LYS A 65 -0.67 -8.38 16.44
C LYS A 65 -1.98 -8.07 15.72
N ARG A 66 -2.09 -6.89 15.10
CA ARG A 66 -3.26 -6.52 14.27
C ARG A 66 -3.38 -7.41 13.04
N ALA A 67 -2.29 -7.64 12.32
CA ALA A 67 -2.28 -8.52 11.15
C ALA A 67 -2.69 -9.95 11.51
N GLU A 68 -2.19 -10.48 12.64
CA GLU A 68 -2.60 -11.79 13.16
C GLU A 68 -4.11 -11.84 13.44
N LYS A 69 -4.65 -10.81 14.10
CA LYS A 69 -6.09 -10.68 14.36
C LYS A 69 -6.91 -10.72 13.08
N TYR A 70 -6.54 -9.96 12.05
CA TYR A 70 -7.27 -9.95 10.78
C TYR A 70 -7.23 -11.31 10.08
N VAL A 71 -6.08 -11.99 10.08
CA VAL A 71 -5.97 -13.33 9.49
C VAL A 71 -6.89 -14.31 10.21
N LYS A 72 -6.96 -14.25 11.55
CA LYS A 72 -7.89 -15.05 12.34
C LYS A 72 -9.34 -14.74 11.96
N GLU A 73 -9.70 -13.45 11.92
CA GLU A 73 -11.05 -12.99 11.54
C GLU A 73 -11.47 -13.50 10.16
N TYR A 74 -10.59 -13.42 9.14
CA TYR A 74 -10.89 -13.93 7.80
C TYR A 74 -11.13 -15.43 7.79
N ARG A 75 -10.28 -16.20 8.47
CA ARG A 75 -10.43 -17.66 8.56
C ARG A 75 -11.69 -18.07 9.29
N ASP A 76 -12.01 -17.38 10.39
CA ASP A 76 -13.21 -17.64 11.17
C ASP A 76 -14.47 -17.29 10.37
N ALA A 77 -14.47 -16.18 9.62
CA ALA A 77 -15.57 -15.81 8.72
C ALA A 77 -15.77 -16.81 7.57
N GLU A 78 -14.70 -17.34 6.98
CA GLU A 78 -14.80 -18.40 5.95
C GLU A 78 -15.35 -19.70 6.53
N ARG A 79 -14.86 -20.13 7.70
CA ARG A 79 -15.36 -21.33 8.40
C ARG A 79 -16.82 -21.19 8.77
N GLU A 80 -17.23 -20.01 9.21
CA GLU A 80 -18.62 -19.75 9.62
C GLU A 80 -19.57 -19.86 8.43
N LYS A 81 -19.21 -19.33 7.25
CA LYS A 81 -20.00 -19.50 6.02
C LYS A 81 -20.20 -20.98 5.68
N ILE A 82 -19.14 -21.79 5.80
CA ILE A 82 -19.20 -23.23 5.54
C ILE A 82 -20.06 -23.94 6.61
N ARG A 83 -19.93 -23.54 7.87
CA ARG A 83 -20.73 -24.09 8.98
C ARG A 83 -22.22 -23.83 8.76
N LEU A 84 -22.60 -22.58 8.45
CA LEU A 84 -23.98 -22.20 8.18
C LEU A 84 -24.57 -22.96 6.98
N ALA A 85 -23.80 -23.10 5.89
CA ALA A 85 -24.23 -23.88 4.73
C ALA A 85 -24.47 -25.37 5.08
N ARG A 86 -23.65 -25.96 5.96
CA ARG A 86 -23.82 -27.35 6.43
C ARG A 86 -25.01 -27.51 7.36
N VAL A 87 -25.22 -26.56 8.27
CA VAL A 87 -26.37 -26.56 9.20
C VAL A 87 -27.67 -26.45 8.41
N ALA A 88 -27.75 -25.51 7.48
CA ALA A 88 -28.93 -25.34 6.64
C ALA A 88 -29.24 -26.62 5.84
N LYS A 89 -28.21 -27.24 5.24
CA LYS A 89 -28.37 -28.53 4.55
C LYS A 89 -28.84 -29.66 5.48
N LYS A 90 -28.47 -29.65 6.77
CA LYS A 90 -28.91 -30.65 7.75
C LYS A 90 -30.37 -30.44 8.18
N GLU A 91 -30.81 -29.19 8.22
CA GLU A 91 -32.18 -28.78 8.60
C GLU A 91 -33.14 -28.72 7.40
N ASP A 92 -32.72 -29.20 6.22
CA ASP A 92 -33.43 -29.07 4.94
C ASP A 92 -33.86 -27.63 4.61
N SER A 93 -33.10 -26.65 5.10
CA SER A 93 -33.28 -25.22 4.82
C SER A 93 -32.20 -24.69 3.88
N ALA A 94 -32.50 -23.60 3.15
CA ALA A 94 -31.56 -22.98 2.23
C ALA A 94 -30.82 -21.81 2.88
N TYR A 95 -29.49 -21.90 2.97
CA TYR A 95 -28.65 -20.78 3.38
C TYR A 95 -28.41 -19.83 2.21
N ILE A 96 -28.93 -18.60 2.31
CA ILE A 96 -28.71 -17.54 1.32
C ILE A 96 -27.52 -16.71 1.78
N PRO A 97 -26.40 -16.68 1.03
CA PRO A 97 -25.23 -15.89 1.41
C PRO A 97 -25.52 -14.40 1.31
N ALA A 98 -24.90 -13.62 2.20
CA ALA A 98 -25.01 -12.17 2.16
C ALA A 98 -24.42 -11.59 0.85
N GLU A 99 -25.08 -10.57 0.32
CA GLU A 99 -24.61 -9.85 -0.87
C GLU A 99 -23.23 -9.21 -0.65
N ALA A 100 -22.45 -9.13 -1.72
CA ALA A 100 -21.13 -8.55 -1.68
C ALA A 100 -21.17 -7.01 -1.54
N LYS A 101 -20.39 -6.48 -0.59
CA LYS A 101 -20.33 -5.05 -0.28
C LYS A 101 -19.32 -4.27 -1.12
N LEU A 102 -18.40 -4.97 -1.79
CA LEU A 102 -17.27 -4.41 -2.53
C LEU A 102 -17.27 -4.91 -3.96
N ILE A 103 -17.04 -3.99 -4.91
CA ILE A 103 -16.84 -4.29 -6.32
C ILE A 103 -15.48 -3.77 -6.76
N PHE A 104 -14.76 -4.55 -7.56
CA PHE A 104 -13.63 -4.06 -8.33
C PHE A 104 -14.04 -3.87 -9.78
N VAL A 105 -13.76 -2.68 -10.31
CA VAL A 105 -14.13 -2.30 -11.67
C VAL A 105 -12.88 -2.04 -12.49
N VAL A 106 -12.80 -2.66 -13.66
CA VAL A 106 -11.73 -2.50 -14.64
C VAL A 106 -12.30 -1.93 -15.94
N ARG A 107 -11.64 -0.91 -16.48
CA ARG A 107 -12.03 -0.34 -17.77
C ARG A 107 -11.45 -1.15 -18.93
N ILE A 108 -12.30 -1.70 -19.79
CA ILE A 108 -11.89 -2.51 -20.94
C ILE A 108 -11.90 -1.69 -22.24
N LYS A 109 -12.88 -0.82 -22.43
CA LYS A 109 -13.08 -0.08 -23.69
C LYS A 109 -12.58 1.36 -23.60
N GLY A 110 -12.02 1.85 -24.71
CA GLY A 110 -11.45 3.21 -24.85
C GLY A 110 -12.48 4.35 -24.80
N ILE A 111 -12.04 5.58 -25.09
CA ILE A 111 -12.88 6.80 -25.06
C ILE A 111 -13.61 7.09 -26.38
N ASN A 112 -13.22 6.43 -27.46
CA ASN A 112 -13.71 6.71 -28.80
C ASN A 112 -15.17 6.27 -28.96
N LYS A 113 -15.98 7.09 -29.64
CA LYS A 113 -17.42 6.83 -29.90
C LYS A 113 -18.22 6.57 -28.61
N MET A 114 -17.90 7.28 -27.54
CA MET A 114 -18.57 7.17 -26.24
C MET A 114 -19.49 8.37 -26.01
N PRO A 115 -20.78 8.16 -25.68
CA PRO A 115 -21.69 9.25 -25.34
C PRO A 115 -21.21 10.04 -24.10
N PRO A 116 -21.62 11.31 -23.94
CA PRO A 116 -21.13 12.17 -22.86
C PRO A 116 -21.48 11.66 -21.45
N LYS A 117 -22.67 11.05 -21.27
CA LYS A 117 -23.14 10.55 -19.96
C LYS A 117 -22.29 9.39 -19.40
N PRO A 118 -22.04 8.28 -20.14
CA PRO A 118 -21.07 7.26 -19.73
C PRO A 118 -19.65 7.81 -19.54
N ARG A 119 -19.21 8.74 -20.40
CA ARG A 119 -17.89 9.38 -20.27
C ARG A 119 -17.73 10.10 -18.95
N LYS A 120 -18.72 10.89 -18.54
CA LYS A 120 -18.70 11.58 -17.24
C LYS A 120 -18.74 10.60 -16.07
N THR A 121 -19.52 9.53 -16.19
CA THR A 121 -19.62 8.49 -15.16
C THR A 121 -18.28 7.78 -14.93
N LEU A 122 -17.56 7.42 -15.99
CA LEU A 122 -16.20 6.85 -15.88
C LEU A 122 -15.20 7.82 -15.24
N GLN A 123 -15.31 9.13 -15.52
CA GLN A 123 -14.47 10.15 -14.87
C GLN A 123 -14.74 10.22 -13.36
N LEU A 124 -16.01 10.16 -12.93
CA LEU A 124 -16.38 10.15 -11.51
C LEU A 124 -15.84 8.91 -10.80
N LEU A 125 -15.86 7.75 -11.46
CA LEU A 125 -15.27 6.50 -10.96
C LEU A 125 -13.72 6.48 -11.05
N ARG A 126 -13.08 7.52 -11.61
CA ARG A 126 -11.63 7.64 -11.82
C ARG A 126 -11.06 6.65 -12.84
N LEU A 127 -11.89 6.12 -13.73
CA LEU A 127 -11.53 5.16 -14.80
C LEU A 127 -11.15 5.89 -16.10
N LEU A 128 -10.05 6.64 -16.08
CA LEU A 128 -9.64 7.53 -17.17
C LEU A 128 -8.98 6.82 -18.37
N GLN A 129 -8.22 5.76 -18.11
CA GLN A 129 -7.47 5.01 -19.12
C GLN A 129 -7.97 3.55 -19.20
N ILE A 130 -7.70 2.87 -20.32
CA ILE A 130 -7.95 1.43 -20.45
C ILE A 130 -7.08 0.69 -19.44
N ASN A 131 -7.58 -0.41 -18.90
CA ASN A 131 -6.97 -1.23 -17.85
C ASN A 131 -6.73 -0.49 -16.53
N ASN A 132 -7.39 0.66 -16.31
CA ASN A 132 -7.48 1.21 -14.97
C ASN A 132 -8.46 0.40 -14.13
N GLY A 133 -8.08 0.12 -12.88
CA GLY A 133 -8.89 -0.59 -11.88
C GLY A 133 -9.16 0.28 -10.66
N VAL A 134 -10.37 0.22 -10.09
CA VAL A 134 -10.74 0.94 -8.87
C VAL A 134 -11.66 0.08 -7.99
N PHE A 135 -11.47 0.17 -6.66
CA PHE A 135 -12.38 -0.38 -5.67
C PHE A 135 -13.55 0.56 -5.40
N ILE A 136 -14.77 0.05 -5.50
CA ILE A 136 -16.02 0.80 -5.31
C ILE A 136 -16.88 0.06 -4.28
N ARG A 137 -17.36 0.83 -3.28
CA ARG A 137 -18.35 0.35 -2.32
C ARG A 137 -19.70 0.21 -3.01
N VAL A 138 -20.39 -0.89 -2.75
CA VAL A 138 -21.73 -1.14 -3.27
C VAL A 138 -22.74 -0.30 -2.51
N THR A 139 -23.43 0.56 -3.25
CA THR A 139 -24.58 1.37 -2.85
C THR A 139 -25.58 1.36 -4.00
N LYS A 140 -26.86 1.63 -3.73
CA LYS A 140 -27.87 1.74 -4.80
C LYS A 140 -27.42 2.70 -5.91
N ALA A 141 -26.89 3.86 -5.54
CA ALA A 141 -26.39 4.86 -6.48
C ALA A 141 -25.22 4.36 -7.34
N THR A 142 -24.22 3.70 -6.74
CA THR A 142 -23.08 3.17 -7.51
C THR A 142 -23.50 2.04 -8.44
N THR A 143 -24.47 1.21 -8.06
CA THR A 143 -24.99 0.15 -8.93
C THR A 143 -25.69 0.73 -10.15
N GLU A 144 -26.50 1.79 -9.99
CA GLU A 144 -27.10 2.50 -11.12
C GLU A 144 -26.05 3.19 -12.01
N MET A 145 -25.00 3.76 -11.42
CA MET A 145 -23.87 4.28 -12.19
C MET A 145 -23.16 3.18 -13.00
N LEU A 146 -22.99 1.99 -12.43
CA LEU A 146 -22.35 0.85 -13.10
C LEU A 146 -23.16 0.34 -14.28
N LYS A 147 -24.50 0.26 -14.17
CA LYS A 147 -25.39 -0.11 -15.28
C LYS A 147 -25.21 0.82 -16.49
N ILE A 148 -25.00 2.12 -16.26
CA ILE A 148 -24.78 3.10 -17.35
C ILE A 148 -23.45 2.85 -18.08
N VAL A 149 -22.41 2.42 -17.37
CA VAL A 149 -21.06 2.22 -17.94
C VAL A 149 -20.73 0.77 -18.26
N GLU A 150 -21.67 -0.14 -18.05
CA GLU A 150 -21.53 -1.58 -18.23
C GLU A 150 -20.90 -1.98 -19.59
N PRO A 151 -21.26 -1.34 -20.73
CA PRO A 151 -20.64 -1.64 -22.03
C PRO A 151 -19.16 -1.21 -22.19
N TRP A 152 -18.53 -0.65 -21.15
CA TRP A 152 -17.13 -0.21 -21.19
C TRP A 152 -16.25 -0.81 -20.10
N VAL A 153 -16.84 -1.46 -19.09
CA VAL A 153 -16.15 -1.97 -17.91
C VAL A 153 -16.43 -3.45 -17.70
N ALA A 154 -15.48 -4.15 -17.10
CA ALA A 154 -15.73 -5.39 -16.39
C ALA A 154 -15.76 -5.09 -14.90
N TYR A 155 -16.66 -5.75 -14.17
CA TYR A 155 -16.68 -5.64 -12.73
C TYR A 155 -17.12 -6.93 -12.07
N GLY A 156 -16.80 -7.06 -10.78
CA GLY A 156 -17.21 -8.21 -9.98
C GLY A 156 -16.69 -8.10 -8.56
N TYR A 157 -16.77 -9.20 -7.82
CA TYR A 157 -16.45 -9.26 -6.39
C TYR A 157 -15.01 -9.74 -6.20
N PRO A 158 -14.09 -8.85 -5.77
CA PRO A 158 -12.71 -9.24 -5.55
C PRO A 158 -12.58 -10.07 -4.26
N ASN A 159 -11.75 -11.11 -4.30
CA ASN A 159 -11.39 -11.87 -3.11
C ASN A 159 -10.22 -11.22 -2.36
N LEU A 160 -9.99 -11.63 -1.12
CA LEU A 160 -8.92 -11.08 -0.27
C LEU A 160 -7.53 -11.18 -0.94
N LYS A 161 -7.26 -12.29 -1.63
CA LYS A 161 -5.99 -12.50 -2.34
C LYS A 161 -5.79 -11.48 -3.46
N SER A 162 -6.80 -11.24 -4.31
CA SER A 162 -6.74 -10.30 -5.41
C SER A 162 -6.59 -8.85 -4.91
N ILE A 163 -7.28 -8.48 -3.82
CA ILE A 163 -7.08 -7.16 -3.19
C ILE A 163 -5.65 -7.00 -2.69
N LYS A 164 -5.15 -8.03 -1.98
CA LYS A 164 -3.78 -8.05 -1.48
C LYS A 164 -2.78 -7.90 -2.62
N GLU A 165 -2.85 -8.72 -3.65
CA GLU A 165 -1.91 -8.63 -4.77
C GLU A 165 -1.98 -7.27 -5.49
N LEU A 166 -3.17 -6.70 -5.67
CA LEU A 166 -3.34 -5.38 -6.28
C LEU A 166 -2.65 -4.28 -5.46
N ILE A 167 -2.89 -4.25 -4.14
CA ILE A 167 -2.31 -3.23 -3.26
C ILE A 167 -0.79 -3.40 -3.14
N TYR A 168 -0.28 -4.62 -2.99
CA TYR A 168 1.16 -4.86 -2.83
C TYR A 168 1.94 -4.65 -4.14
N LYS A 169 1.43 -5.12 -5.28
CA LYS A 169 2.16 -5.07 -6.56
C LYS A 169 1.94 -3.77 -7.32
N ARG A 170 0.73 -3.21 -7.25
CA ARG A 170 0.27 -2.10 -8.10
C ARG A 170 -0.28 -0.92 -7.30
N GLY A 171 -0.15 -0.94 -5.97
CA GLY A 171 -0.64 0.11 -5.08
C GLY A 171 0.23 1.37 -5.15
N TYR A 172 -0.44 2.49 -5.44
CA TYR A 172 0.14 3.82 -5.34
C TYR A 172 -0.79 4.68 -4.48
N GLY A 173 -0.21 5.49 -3.61
CA GLY A 173 -0.91 6.52 -2.85
C GLY A 173 -1.01 7.83 -3.66
N LYS A 174 -2.11 8.54 -3.47
CA LYS A 174 -2.33 9.91 -3.94
C LYS A 174 -1.97 10.87 -2.80
N ILE A 175 -0.78 11.46 -2.88
CA ILE A 175 -0.23 12.38 -1.87
C ILE A 175 0.08 13.68 -2.58
N ASP A 176 -0.52 14.79 -2.14
CA ASP A 176 -0.38 16.10 -2.77
C ASP A 176 -0.60 16.09 -4.29
N LYS A 177 -1.58 15.28 -4.73
CA LYS A 177 -1.91 15.03 -6.15
C LYS A 177 -0.81 14.30 -6.95
N GLN A 178 0.27 13.88 -6.31
CA GLN A 178 1.30 13.04 -6.90
C GLN A 178 0.99 11.55 -6.68
N ARG A 179 1.52 10.72 -7.57
CA ARG A 179 1.37 9.27 -7.54
C ARG A 179 2.64 8.65 -6.94
N ILE A 180 2.59 8.22 -5.69
CA ILE A 180 3.73 7.71 -4.93
C ILE A 180 3.55 6.21 -4.66
N ALA A 181 4.59 5.41 -4.88
CA ALA A 181 4.53 3.97 -4.66
C ALA A 181 4.40 3.64 -3.16
N LEU A 182 3.59 2.64 -2.81
CA LEU A 182 3.42 2.19 -1.42
C LEU A 182 4.54 1.20 -1.04
N THR A 183 5.76 1.71 -0.83
CA THR A 183 6.92 0.89 -0.45
C THR A 183 7.11 0.77 1.06
N ASP A 184 6.70 1.78 1.82
CA ASP A 184 6.85 1.83 3.29
C ASP A 184 5.52 2.17 3.95
N ASN A 185 5.30 1.62 5.15
CA ASN A 185 4.11 1.89 5.96
C ASN A 185 4.05 3.34 6.43
N ALA A 186 5.19 4.04 6.53
CA ALA A 186 5.22 5.46 6.89
C ALA A 186 4.35 6.33 5.97
N VAL A 187 4.29 5.99 4.67
CA VAL A 187 3.48 6.70 3.66
C VAL A 187 1.99 6.58 3.97
N ILE A 188 1.56 5.42 4.46
CA ILE A 188 0.17 5.13 4.84
C ILE A 188 -0.15 5.81 6.17
N GLU A 189 0.71 5.64 7.17
CA GLU A 189 0.53 6.20 8.52
C GLU A 189 0.41 7.73 8.49
N GLU A 190 1.24 8.42 7.71
CA GLU A 190 1.19 9.89 7.61
C GLU A 190 -0.14 10.41 7.05
N ASN A 191 -0.74 9.69 6.09
CA ASN A 191 -1.94 10.14 5.39
C ASN A 191 -3.25 9.61 6.00
N LEU A 192 -3.23 8.38 6.49
CA LEU A 192 -4.39 7.65 6.96
C LEU A 192 -4.34 7.30 8.46
N GLY A 193 -3.25 7.62 9.17
CA GLY A 193 -3.09 7.33 10.60
C GLY A 193 -4.18 7.95 11.47
N LYS A 194 -4.71 9.12 11.08
CA LYS A 194 -5.88 9.75 11.73
C LYS A 194 -7.15 8.90 11.73
N TYR A 195 -7.26 7.94 10.80
CA TYR A 195 -8.39 7.02 10.68
C TYR A 195 -8.07 5.65 11.29
N GLY A 196 -6.92 5.49 11.97
CA GLY A 196 -6.48 4.24 12.57
C GLY A 196 -5.80 3.26 11.60
N ILE A 197 -5.60 3.66 10.34
CA ILE A 197 -4.97 2.85 9.28
C ILE A 197 -3.47 3.18 9.28
N VAL A 198 -2.65 2.26 9.78
CA VAL A 198 -1.21 2.50 9.99
C VAL A 198 -0.36 1.71 9.00
N CYS A 199 -0.79 0.50 8.63
CA CYS A 199 -0.03 -0.39 7.76
C CYS A 199 -0.78 -0.79 6.49
N MET A 200 -0.07 -1.46 5.60
CA MET A 200 -0.64 -2.04 4.38
C MET A 200 -1.75 -3.07 4.67
N GLU A 201 -1.59 -3.88 5.72
CA GLU A 201 -2.60 -4.86 6.13
C GLU A 201 -3.88 -4.20 6.66
N ASP A 202 -3.77 -3.10 7.43
CA ASP A 202 -4.91 -2.29 7.85
C ASP A 202 -5.64 -1.72 6.62
N LEU A 203 -4.90 -1.25 5.60
CA LEU A 203 -5.48 -0.73 4.36
C LEU A 203 -6.21 -1.82 3.57
N VAL A 204 -5.64 -3.02 3.46
CA VAL A 204 -6.29 -4.17 2.82
C VAL A 204 -7.56 -4.56 3.57
N HIS A 205 -7.51 -4.58 4.91
CA HIS A 205 -8.65 -4.90 5.75
C HIS A 205 -9.78 -3.90 5.57
N GLU A 206 -9.49 -2.60 5.65
CA GLU A 206 -10.48 -1.53 5.48
C GLU A 206 -11.18 -1.59 4.12
N ILE A 207 -10.42 -1.91 3.06
CA ILE A 207 -10.97 -2.09 1.71
C ILE A 207 -11.84 -3.34 1.63
N TYR A 208 -11.36 -4.48 2.12
CA TYR A 208 -12.06 -5.77 2.01
C TYR A 208 -13.35 -5.82 2.82
N THR A 209 -13.35 -5.34 4.06
CA THR A 209 -14.54 -5.33 4.92
C THR A 209 -15.49 -4.18 4.61
N VAL A 210 -15.05 -3.20 3.81
CA VAL A 210 -15.76 -1.93 3.55
C VAL A 210 -16.04 -1.20 4.86
N GLY A 211 -14.95 -0.91 5.58
CA GLY A 211 -14.98 -0.24 6.88
C GLY A 211 -15.52 1.21 6.83
N PRO A 212 -15.62 1.87 7.99
CA PRO A 212 -16.20 3.22 8.11
C PRO A 212 -15.42 4.28 7.31
N ASN A 213 -14.10 4.10 7.17
CA ASN A 213 -13.19 5.02 6.48
C ASN A 213 -12.84 4.54 5.05
N PHE A 214 -13.65 3.65 4.47
CA PHE A 214 -13.46 3.14 3.11
C PHE A 214 -13.31 4.25 2.06
N LYS A 215 -14.08 5.34 2.19
CA LYS A 215 -14.05 6.46 1.24
C LYS A 215 -12.66 7.11 1.21
N GLN A 216 -12.05 7.26 2.37
CA GLN A 216 -10.74 7.87 2.57
C GLN A 216 -9.64 6.92 2.06
N ALA A 217 -9.72 5.63 2.42
CA ALA A 217 -8.81 4.59 1.93
C ALA A 217 -8.85 4.45 0.39
N SER A 218 -10.04 4.38 -0.21
CA SER A 218 -10.22 4.27 -1.67
C SER A 218 -9.76 5.54 -2.39
N ASN A 219 -9.99 6.74 -1.83
CA ASN A 219 -9.52 7.98 -2.44
C ASN A 219 -7.99 8.15 -2.34
N PHE A 220 -7.38 7.68 -1.25
CA PHE A 220 -5.92 7.62 -1.10
C PHE A 220 -5.30 6.70 -2.15
N LEU A 221 -5.89 5.54 -2.43
CA LEU A 221 -5.44 4.68 -3.51
C LEU A 221 -5.62 5.38 -4.87
N TRP A 222 -4.51 5.53 -5.60
CA TRP A 222 -4.53 5.90 -7.01
C TRP A 222 -5.15 4.75 -7.83
N PRO A 223 -5.94 5.03 -8.88
CA PRO A 223 -6.45 3.97 -9.76
C PRO A 223 -5.33 3.01 -10.22
N PHE A 224 -5.56 1.72 -10.02
CA PHE A 224 -4.58 0.69 -10.35
C PHE A 224 -4.36 0.69 -11.87
N LYS A 225 -3.10 0.82 -12.30
CA LYS A 225 -2.74 0.65 -13.71
C LYS A 225 -2.41 -0.82 -13.96
N LEU A 226 -3.34 -1.55 -14.56
CA LEU A 226 -3.19 -2.97 -14.84
C LEU A 226 -2.56 -3.21 -16.21
N SER A 227 -1.89 -4.36 -16.40
CA SER A 227 -1.42 -4.80 -17.72
C SER A 227 -2.55 -5.45 -18.51
N ASN A 228 -2.32 -5.69 -19.80
CA ASN A 228 -3.22 -6.56 -20.56
C ASN A 228 -3.23 -7.96 -19.94
N PRO A 229 -4.36 -8.68 -19.95
CA PRO A 229 -4.43 -10.03 -19.41
C PRO A 229 -3.50 -10.97 -20.16
N THR A 230 -2.74 -11.80 -19.43
CA THR A 230 -1.97 -12.91 -20.01
C THR A 230 -2.90 -13.87 -20.75
N GLY A 231 -2.58 -14.19 -22.00
CA GLY A 231 -3.46 -14.94 -22.91
C GLY A 231 -4.50 -14.09 -23.64
N GLY A 232 -4.54 -12.78 -23.40
CA GLY A 232 -5.44 -11.85 -24.05
C GLY A 232 -6.85 -11.83 -23.45
N PHE A 233 -7.68 -10.91 -23.93
CA PHE A 233 -9.11 -10.93 -23.65
C PHE A 233 -9.78 -12.04 -24.47
N ARG A 234 -11.01 -12.42 -24.10
CA ARG A 234 -11.81 -13.37 -24.88
C ARG A 234 -12.03 -12.84 -26.30
N THR A 235 -12.20 -13.74 -27.27
CA THR A 235 -12.34 -13.40 -28.70
C THR A 235 -13.42 -12.34 -28.95
N ARG A 236 -14.52 -12.38 -28.20
CA ARG A 236 -15.61 -11.39 -28.25
C ARG A 236 -15.60 -10.44 -27.04
N LYS A 237 -14.45 -9.85 -26.72
CA LYS A 237 -14.24 -9.01 -25.51
C LYS A 237 -15.24 -7.88 -25.29
N PHE A 238 -15.88 -7.37 -26.34
CA PHE A 238 -16.88 -6.29 -26.26
C PHE A 238 -18.33 -6.77 -26.15
N LYS A 239 -18.55 -8.07 -25.92
CA LYS A 239 -19.84 -8.62 -25.54
C LYS A 239 -19.96 -8.71 -24.02
N HIS A 240 -21.18 -8.85 -23.53
CA HIS A 240 -21.44 -9.09 -22.12
C HIS A 240 -20.85 -10.44 -21.69
N PHE A 241 -20.48 -10.60 -20.41
CA PHE A 241 -19.88 -11.81 -19.87
C PHE A 241 -20.72 -13.08 -20.14
N ILE A 242 -22.04 -12.96 -20.03
CA ILE A 242 -23.02 -14.04 -20.30
C ILE A 242 -22.94 -14.52 -21.76
N GLU A 243 -22.65 -13.63 -22.71
CA GLU A 243 -22.54 -13.96 -24.15
C GLU A 243 -21.14 -14.48 -24.53
N GLY A 244 -20.31 -14.82 -23.54
CA GLY A 244 -18.92 -15.23 -23.74
C GLY A 244 -17.95 -14.06 -23.95
N GLY A 245 -18.37 -12.83 -23.66
CA GLY A 245 -17.50 -11.65 -23.70
C GLY A 245 -16.81 -11.35 -22.36
N ASP A 246 -16.33 -10.11 -22.22
CA ASP A 246 -15.63 -9.61 -21.03
C ASP A 246 -16.33 -8.41 -20.37
N LEU A 247 -17.39 -7.84 -20.93
CA LEU A 247 -18.05 -6.69 -20.31
C LEU A 247 -19.05 -7.09 -19.24
N GLY A 248 -19.32 -6.16 -18.32
CA GLY A 248 -20.34 -6.26 -17.28
C GLY A 248 -19.95 -7.06 -16.06
N ASN A 249 -20.98 -7.46 -15.31
CA ASN A 249 -20.79 -8.20 -14.06
C ASN A 249 -20.38 -9.65 -14.36
N ARG A 250 -19.25 -10.06 -13.78
CA ARG A 250 -18.75 -11.43 -13.84
C ARG A 250 -18.56 -12.04 -12.46
N GLU A 251 -19.17 -11.43 -11.44
CA GLU A 251 -19.19 -11.91 -10.05
C GLU A 251 -17.78 -12.30 -9.56
N GLU A 252 -17.58 -13.56 -9.14
CA GLU A 252 -16.30 -14.06 -8.63
C GLU A 252 -15.24 -14.28 -9.73
N HIS A 253 -15.64 -14.38 -11.01
CA HIS A 253 -14.71 -14.60 -12.12
C HIS A 253 -13.83 -13.38 -12.42
N ILE A 254 -14.12 -12.22 -11.82
CA ILE A 254 -13.21 -11.06 -11.87
C ILE A 254 -11.84 -11.40 -11.30
N ASN A 255 -11.77 -12.29 -10.33
CA ASN A 255 -10.52 -12.67 -9.67
C ASN A 255 -9.55 -13.37 -10.61
N ALA A 256 -10.07 -14.11 -11.60
CA ALA A 256 -9.24 -14.73 -12.64
C ALA A 256 -8.67 -13.66 -13.58
N LEU A 257 -9.50 -12.69 -14.01
CA LEU A 257 -9.06 -11.57 -14.85
C LEU A 257 -8.01 -10.72 -14.13
N ILE A 258 -8.24 -10.34 -12.87
CA ILE A 258 -7.29 -9.56 -12.07
C ILE A 258 -5.93 -10.27 -12.02
N ARG A 259 -5.92 -11.59 -11.80
CA ARG A 259 -4.69 -12.39 -11.77
C ARG A 259 -3.95 -12.41 -13.11
N GLN A 260 -4.67 -12.46 -14.23
CA GLN A 260 -4.07 -12.38 -15.57
C GLN A 260 -3.52 -10.98 -15.88
N MET A 261 -4.10 -9.93 -15.30
CA MET A 261 -3.69 -8.54 -15.50
C MET A 261 -2.66 -8.06 -14.47
N ASN A 262 -2.22 -8.94 -13.57
CA ASN A 262 -1.35 -8.63 -12.44
C ASN A 262 0.12 -8.78 -12.74
#